data_AF-A0A940S3U1-F1
#
_entry.id   AF-A0A940S3U1-F1
#
_cell.length_a   1.000
_cell.length_b   1.000
_cell.length_c   1.000
_cell.angle_alpha   90.00
_cell.angle_beta   90.00
_cell.angle_gamma   90.00
#
_symmetry.space_group_name_H-M   'P 1'
#
loop_
_entity.id
_entity.type
_entity.pdbx_description
1 polymer ?
#
loop_
_entity_poly.entity_id
_entity_poly.type
_entity_poly.pdbx_seq_one_letter_code
_entity_poly.pdbx_strand_id
1 'polypeptide(L)'
;MKPSADAVPLSPAETFFPERGQRFLRGLESTRSSNEVWELLMQLGRDVNLPSIDFISASDWRHWKRTLFVRNSYDATWLHAMNQDSEQFRGSYFRVHGLRHLTPLCVGLEFREDYPDLPPDRLSVLQAAADRGLRAGIAIPLRQTAPPSAAMLSFIGDHDREALLEILKAECWTLTVGAWAAHQRYMQHFSEEFFVRNGVTPKQRELLEMIGAGYLDKEIARTLGITVSAVRQRLSALIAKTGACNRAELAALAMSLGVLPDPHNRPLDEGDGDGDGAEVYPRVLE
;
A
#
# COMPACT_ATOMS: atom_id res chain seq x y z
N MET A 1 12.93 -19.08 -3.40
CA MET A 1 12.38 -19.02 -4.76
C MET A 1 13.53 -19.18 -5.75
N LYS A 2 13.49 -20.15 -6.68
CA LYS A 2 14.52 -20.25 -7.73
C LYS A 2 14.34 -19.05 -8.69
N PRO A 3 15.42 -18.39 -9.13
CA PRO A 3 15.30 -17.32 -10.12
C PRO A 3 14.67 -17.87 -11.40
N SER A 4 13.78 -17.07 -12.01
CA SER A 4 13.21 -17.37 -13.33
C SER A 4 14.35 -17.65 -14.33
N ALA A 5 14.16 -18.60 -15.24
CA ALA A 5 15.17 -18.93 -16.25
C ALA A 5 15.51 -17.76 -17.19
N ASP A 6 14.63 -16.74 -17.25
CA ASP A 6 14.78 -15.53 -18.07
C ASP A 6 15.30 -14.31 -17.29
N ALA A 7 15.85 -14.53 -16.11
CA ALA A 7 16.27 -13.46 -15.21
C ALA A 7 17.57 -12.80 -15.74
N VAL A 8 17.47 -11.60 -16.33
CA VAL A 8 18.61 -10.81 -16.84
C VAL A 8 19.74 -10.77 -15.80
N PRO A 9 21.01 -11.09 -16.14
CA PRO A 9 22.11 -11.03 -15.19
C PRO A 9 22.27 -9.61 -14.61
N LEU A 10 22.61 -9.51 -13.32
CA LEU A 10 22.91 -8.21 -12.71
C LEU A 10 24.16 -7.61 -13.38
N SER A 11 24.08 -6.31 -13.70
CA SER A 11 25.23 -5.53 -14.10
C SER A 11 26.19 -5.35 -12.91
N PRO A 12 27.51 -5.27 -13.12
CA PRO A 12 28.46 -4.87 -12.08
C PRO A 12 28.11 -3.54 -11.39
N ALA A 13 27.35 -2.67 -12.06
CA ALA A 13 26.87 -1.40 -11.48
C ALA A 13 25.81 -1.61 -10.38
N GLU A 14 25.19 -2.78 -10.28
CA GLU A 14 24.13 -3.09 -9.33
C GLU A 14 24.66 -3.85 -8.10
N THR A 15 25.88 -4.39 -8.16
CA THR A 15 26.43 -5.31 -7.15
C THR A 15 26.80 -4.67 -5.82
N PHE A 16 26.74 -3.34 -5.71
CA PHE A 16 26.93 -2.64 -4.43
C PHE A 16 25.74 -2.84 -3.48
N PHE A 17 24.55 -3.17 -4.00
CA PHE A 17 23.36 -3.39 -3.19
C PHE A 17 23.38 -4.78 -2.54
N PRO A 18 22.91 -4.96 -1.29
CA PRO A 18 22.94 -6.26 -0.62
C PRO A 18 22.24 -7.37 -1.43
N GLU A 19 22.86 -8.55 -1.53
CA GLU A 19 22.38 -9.68 -2.35
C GLU A 19 20.92 -10.07 -2.01
N ARG A 20 20.57 -10.08 -0.71
CA ARG A 20 19.20 -10.36 -0.25
C ARG A 20 18.21 -9.32 -0.78
N GLY A 21 18.60 -8.05 -0.72
CA GLY A 21 17.81 -6.95 -1.26
C GLY A 21 17.61 -7.05 -2.76
N GLN A 22 18.68 -7.33 -3.53
CA GLN A 22 18.58 -7.54 -4.98
C GLN A 22 17.61 -8.68 -5.31
N ARG A 23 17.75 -9.82 -4.64
CA ARG A 23 16.88 -10.98 -4.85
C ARG A 23 15.41 -10.65 -4.56
N PHE A 24 15.16 -9.89 -3.49
CA PHE A 24 13.82 -9.46 -3.11
C PHE A 24 13.21 -8.52 -4.16
N LEU A 25 13.94 -7.49 -4.59
CA LEU A 25 13.49 -6.52 -5.58
C LEU A 25 13.16 -7.18 -6.93
N ARG A 26 14.03 -8.09 -7.40
CA ARG A 26 13.77 -8.87 -8.62
C ARG A 26 12.57 -9.82 -8.46
N GLY A 27 12.35 -10.35 -7.26
CA GLY A 27 11.15 -11.09 -6.93
C GLY A 27 9.89 -10.26 -7.16
N LEU A 28 9.88 -9.01 -6.69
CA LEU A 28 8.74 -8.10 -6.84
C LEU A 28 8.39 -7.82 -8.31
N GLU A 29 9.38 -7.67 -9.19
CA GLU A 29 9.17 -7.46 -10.64
C GLU A 29 8.33 -8.57 -11.26
N SER A 30 8.53 -9.81 -10.82
CA SER A 30 7.84 -10.99 -11.36
C SER A 30 6.42 -11.20 -10.82
N THR A 31 6.03 -10.47 -9.77
CA THR A 31 4.72 -10.64 -9.13
C THR A 31 3.57 -10.21 -10.02
N ARG A 32 2.45 -10.93 -9.94
CA ARG A 32 1.21 -10.71 -10.69
C ARG A 32 -0.01 -10.45 -9.82
N SER A 33 0.16 -10.47 -8.50
CA SER A 33 -0.91 -10.21 -7.55
C SER A 33 -0.38 -9.62 -6.25
N SER A 34 -1.28 -8.99 -5.50
CA SER A 34 -0.98 -8.48 -4.16
C SER A 34 -0.63 -9.62 -3.17
N ASN A 35 -1.15 -10.83 -3.41
CA ASN A 35 -0.82 -12.03 -2.62
C ASN A 35 0.61 -12.52 -2.83
N GLU A 36 1.12 -12.51 -4.06
CA GLU A 36 2.52 -12.91 -4.34
C GLU A 36 3.51 -11.92 -3.71
N VAL A 37 3.19 -10.62 -3.69
CA VAL A 37 3.99 -9.61 -2.97
C VAL A 37 3.99 -9.90 -1.46
N TRP A 38 2.82 -10.27 -0.90
CA TRP A 38 2.71 -10.64 0.51
C TRP A 38 3.54 -11.88 0.86
N GLU A 39 3.54 -12.90 -0.01
CA GLU A 39 4.37 -14.10 0.18
C GLU A 39 5.87 -13.78 0.18
N LEU A 40 6.32 -12.89 -0.71
CA LEU A 40 7.69 -12.40 -0.74
C LEU A 40 8.07 -11.67 0.55
N LEU A 41 7.20 -10.79 1.05
CA LEU A 41 7.41 -10.11 2.34
C LEU A 41 7.58 -11.11 3.47
N MET A 42 6.68 -12.11 3.56
CA MET A 42 6.79 -13.18 4.56
C MET A 42 8.09 -13.97 4.44
N GLN A 43 8.55 -14.22 3.20
CA GLN A 43 9.83 -14.88 3.00
C GLN A 43 11.00 -14.00 3.47
N LEU A 44 11.00 -12.71 3.14
CA LEU A 44 12.02 -11.76 3.59
C LEU A 44 12.09 -11.71 5.11
N GLY A 45 10.94 -11.64 5.79
CA GLY A 45 10.87 -11.66 7.26
C GLY A 45 11.51 -12.91 7.84
N ARG A 46 11.17 -14.10 7.33
CA ARG A 46 11.81 -15.38 7.75
C ARG A 46 13.31 -15.38 7.51
N ASP A 47 13.73 -14.89 6.36
CA ASP A 47 15.12 -14.86 5.89
C ASP A 47 16.05 -14.00 6.78
N VAL A 48 15.49 -12.98 7.46
CA VAL A 48 16.21 -12.12 8.42
C VAL A 48 15.87 -12.43 9.89
N ASN A 49 15.18 -13.54 10.14
CA ASN A 49 14.73 -13.95 11.48
C ASN A 49 13.74 -12.99 12.16
N LEU A 50 12.93 -12.27 11.38
CA LEU A 50 11.80 -11.44 11.83
C LEU A 50 10.50 -11.92 11.14
N PRO A 51 10.00 -13.12 11.45
CA PRO A 51 8.98 -13.82 10.66
C PRO A 51 7.56 -13.24 10.78
N SER A 52 7.30 -12.46 11.83
CA SER A 52 5.98 -11.90 12.10
C SER A 52 5.85 -10.52 11.45
N ILE A 53 4.88 -10.35 10.57
CA ILE A 53 4.70 -9.17 9.75
C ILE A 53 3.32 -8.56 9.98
N ASP A 54 3.31 -7.25 10.23
CA ASP A 54 2.12 -6.43 10.18
C ASP A 54 2.19 -5.51 8.97
N PHE A 55 1.16 -5.49 8.14
CA PHE A 55 1.04 -4.56 7.03
C PHE A 55 -0.35 -3.94 7.00
N ILE A 56 -0.40 -2.66 7.37
CA ILE A 56 -1.64 -1.91 7.54
C ILE A 56 -1.60 -0.71 6.63
N SER A 57 -2.64 -0.51 5.84
CA SER A 57 -2.78 0.66 4.97
C SER A 57 -4.12 1.36 5.19
N ALA A 58 -4.11 2.69 5.12
CA ALA A 58 -5.28 3.55 5.17
C ALA A 58 -5.27 4.57 4.03
N SER A 59 -6.46 4.93 3.56
CA SER A 59 -6.67 5.84 2.42
C SER A 59 -6.49 7.32 2.77
N ASP A 60 -6.18 7.66 4.02
CA ASP A 60 -5.89 9.01 4.47
C ASP A 60 -4.88 8.97 5.63
N TRP A 61 -3.82 9.77 5.49
CA TRP A 61 -2.78 9.95 6.51
C TRP A 61 -3.19 10.96 7.59
N ARG A 62 -4.25 11.75 7.39
CA ARG A 62 -4.79 12.66 8.41
C ARG A 62 -5.82 11.98 9.31
N HIS A 63 -6.56 11.01 8.77
CA HIS A 63 -7.59 10.26 9.48
C HIS A 63 -7.58 8.78 9.11
N TRP A 64 -6.97 7.94 9.96
CA TRP A 64 -6.89 6.48 9.80
C TRP A 64 -8.25 5.73 9.87
N LYS A 65 -9.37 6.44 9.72
CA LYS A 65 -10.73 5.88 9.80
C LYS A 65 -11.08 4.98 8.63
N ARG A 66 -10.44 5.17 7.46
CA ARG A 66 -10.65 4.34 6.26
C ARG A 66 -9.44 3.44 6.02
N THR A 67 -9.42 2.33 6.73
CA THR A 67 -8.45 1.25 6.51
C THR A 67 -8.72 0.63 5.14
N LEU A 68 -7.70 0.56 4.28
CA LEU A 68 -7.77 -0.13 2.99
C LEU A 68 -7.64 -1.65 3.19
N PHE A 69 -6.65 -2.04 4.00
CA PHE A 69 -6.44 -3.42 4.41
C PHE A 69 -5.58 -3.48 5.68
N VAL A 70 -5.70 -4.62 6.36
CA VAL A 70 -4.79 -5.08 7.42
C VAL A 70 -4.39 -6.50 7.05
N ARG A 71 -3.09 -6.78 7.02
CA ARG A 71 -2.55 -8.13 6.88
C ARG A 71 -1.59 -8.41 8.02
N ASN A 72 -1.73 -9.60 8.59
CA ASN A 72 -0.85 -10.12 9.62
C ASN A 72 -0.37 -11.50 9.16
N SER A 73 0.89 -11.86 9.42
CA SER A 73 1.39 -13.23 9.19
C SER A 73 1.14 -14.17 10.37
N TYR A 74 0.51 -13.68 11.44
CA TYR A 74 0.18 -14.39 12.67
C TYR A 74 -1.28 -14.17 13.06
N ASP A 75 -1.79 -14.97 14.00
CA ASP A 75 -3.14 -14.78 14.55
C ASP A 75 -3.22 -13.50 15.39
N ALA A 76 -3.92 -12.49 14.88
CA ALA A 76 -4.09 -11.19 15.52
C ALA A 76 -5.44 -11.04 16.26
N THR A 77 -6.23 -12.10 16.39
CA THR A 77 -7.55 -12.04 17.06
C THR A 77 -7.46 -11.59 18.52
N TRP A 78 -6.45 -12.06 19.26
CA TRP A 78 -6.16 -11.63 20.63
C TRP A 78 -5.88 -10.12 20.73
N LEU A 79 -5.18 -9.56 19.74
CA LEU A 79 -4.84 -8.15 19.69
C LEU A 79 -6.11 -7.32 19.45
N HIS A 80 -7.03 -7.81 18.62
CA HIS A 80 -8.32 -7.14 18.43
C HIS A 80 -9.11 -7.08 19.74
N ALA A 81 -9.23 -8.20 20.46
CA ALA A 81 -9.93 -8.29 21.74
C ALA A 81 -9.35 -7.32 22.79
N MET A 82 -8.02 -7.23 22.87
CA MET A 82 -7.36 -6.30 23.79
C MET A 82 -7.52 -4.82 23.39
N ASN A 83 -7.72 -4.52 22.10
CA ASN A 83 -7.91 -3.13 21.61
C ASN A 83 -9.40 -2.70 21.52
N GLN A 84 -10.36 -3.47 22.06
CA GLN A 84 -11.79 -3.11 22.00
C GLN A 84 -12.14 -1.85 22.82
N ASP A 85 -11.31 -1.46 23.78
CA ASP A 85 -11.42 -0.18 24.47
C ASP A 85 -10.84 0.96 23.62
N SER A 86 -11.73 1.77 23.06
CA SER A 86 -11.45 2.76 22.00
C SER A 86 -10.42 3.86 22.33
N GLU A 87 -10.09 4.08 23.61
CA GLU A 87 -9.01 5.00 24.01
C GLU A 87 -7.61 4.42 23.74
N GLN A 88 -7.42 3.11 23.85
CA GLN A 88 -6.16 2.42 23.60
C GLN A 88 -5.74 2.44 22.13
N PHE A 89 -6.72 2.45 21.22
CA PHE A 89 -6.48 2.43 19.78
C PHE A 89 -5.98 3.78 19.22
N ARG A 90 -6.34 4.90 19.85
CA ARG A 90 -5.89 6.24 19.46
C ARG A 90 -4.43 6.52 19.81
N GLY A 91 -3.87 5.79 20.78
CA GLY A 91 -2.54 5.99 21.34
C GLY A 91 -1.47 4.99 20.90
N SER A 92 -1.72 4.16 19.87
CA SER A 92 -0.66 3.28 19.35
C SER A 92 0.50 4.13 18.83
N TYR A 93 1.58 4.18 19.61
CA TYR A 93 2.74 5.06 19.39
C TYR A 93 3.31 4.92 17.98
N PHE A 94 3.40 3.70 17.45
CA PHE A 94 3.88 3.47 16.09
C PHE A 94 2.90 3.99 15.03
N ARG A 95 1.58 3.94 15.24
CA ARG A 95 0.61 4.53 14.31
C ARG A 95 0.76 6.04 14.24
N VAL A 96 0.83 6.71 15.39
CA VAL A 96 1.06 8.17 15.45
C VAL A 96 2.38 8.55 14.79
N HIS A 97 3.43 7.75 15.02
CA HIS A 97 4.72 7.94 14.37
C HIS A 97 4.60 7.86 12.84
N GLY A 98 3.93 6.83 12.32
CA GLY A 98 3.69 6.70 10.87
C GLY A 98 2.95 7.88 10.24
N LEU A 99 2.11 8.59 11.00
CA LEU A 99 1.42 9.80 10.55
C LEU A 99 2.29 11.06 10.52
N ARG A 100 3.32 11.14 11.37
CA ARG A 100 4.11 12.37 11.58
C ARG A 100 5.54 12.28 11.07
N HIS A 101 6.12 11.09 11.05
CA HIS A 101 7.52 10.84 10.71
C HIS A 101 7.67 9.83 9.57
N LEU A 102 8.80 9.90 8.87
CA LEU A 102 9.19 8.97 7.80
C LEU A 102 10.30 8.01 8.23
N THR A 103 10.88 8.21 9.41
CA THR A 103 11.94 7.36 9.93
C THR A 103 11.37 6.02 10.39
N PRO A 104 12.03 4.88 10.11
CA PRO A 104 11.72 3.62 10.78
C PRO A 104 11.94 3.73 12.29
N LEU A 105 11.25 2.89 13.06
CA LEU A 105 11.38 2.84 14.52
C LEU A 105 11.41 1.40 15.04
N CYS A 106 12.16 1.17 16.12
CA CYS A 106 12.22 -0.13 16.79
C CYS A 106 10.99 -0.31 17.69
N VAL A 107 10.22 -1.36 17.50
CA VAL A 107 8.97 -1.62 18.21
C VAL A 107 9.08 -2.85 19.10
N GLY A 108 8.14 -3.00 20.04
CA GLY A 108 8.04 -4.17 20.91
C GLY A 108 8.41 -3.87 22.36
N LEU A 109 8.36 -4.92 23.19
CA LEU A 109 8.54 -4.83 24.64
C LEU A 109 9.96 -4.38 25.03
N GLU A 110 10.96 -4.77 24.24
CA GLU A 110 12.39 -4.49 24.50
C GLU A 110 12.75 -3.01 24.32
N PHE A 111 11.90 -2.24 23.63
CA PHE A 111 12.11 -0.81 23.36
C PHE A 111 11.14 0.09 24.13
N ARG A 112 10.36 -0.46 25.07
CA ARG A 112 9.34 0.28 25.83
C ARG A 112 9.87 1.55 26.53
N GLU A 113 11.13 1.52 26.98
CA GLU A 113 11.78 2.62 27.71
C GLU A 113 12.21 3.76 26.77
N ASP A 114 12.35 3.48 25.48
CA ASP A 114 12.67 4.48 24.45
C ASP A 114 11.42 5.32 24.06
N TYR A 115 10.26 5.01 24.63
CA TYR A 115 8.98 5.70 24.39
C TYR A 115 8.50 6.45 25.65
N PRO A 116 8.72 7.78 25.74
CA PRO A 116 8.47 8.55 26.97
C PRO A 116 6.99 8.63 27.38
N ASP A 117 6.06 8.51 26.42
CA ASP A 117 4.61 8.66 26.65
C ASP A 117 3.84 7.34 26.44
N LEU A 118 4.45 6.18 26.76
CA LEU A 118 3.78 4.89 26.61
C LEU A 118 2.67 4.74 27.67
N PRO A 119 1.39 4.61 27.28
CA PRO A 119 0.30 4.43 28.23
C PRO A 119 0.47 3.16 29.08
N PRO A 120 0.15 3.18 30.39
CA PRO A 120 0.37 2.02 31.27
C PRO A 120 -0.36 0.73 30.82
N ASP A 121 -1.55 0.87 30.26
CA ASP A 121 -2.34 -0.21 29.68
C ASP A 121 -1.65 -0.85 28.46
N ARG A 122 -0.86 -0.08 27.72
CA ARG A 122 -0.12 -0.55 26.54
C ARG A 122 0.99 -1.54 26.90
N LEU A 123 1.55 -1.46 28.10
CA LEU A 123 2.56 -2.41 28.56
C LEU A 123 2.00 -3.83 28.60
N SER A 124 0.75 -4.00 29.01
CA SER A 124 0.09 -5.32 29.03
C SER A 124 -0.05 -5.92 27.62
N VAL A 125 -0.33 -5.08 26.62
CA VAL A 125 -0.41 -5.49 25.21
C VAL A 125 0.98 -5.89 24.70
N LEU A 126 2.03 -5.13 25.03
CA LEU A 126 3.40 -5.47 24.64
C LEU A 126 3.88 -6.76 25.30
N GLN A 127 3.53 -7.00 26.56
CA GLN A 127 3.84 -8.26 27.24
C GLN A 127 3.13 -9.44 26.57
N ALA A 128 1.81 -9.31 26.33
CA ALA A 128 1.05 -10.35 25.65
C ALA A 128 1.56 -10.64 24.22
N ALA A 129 2.03 -9.61 23.51
CA ALA A 129 2.68 -9.74 22.22
C ALA A 129 4.00 -10.51 22.34
N ALA A 130 4.85 -10.14 23.30
CA ALA A 130 6.14 -10.78 23.55
C ALA A 130 6.00 -12.26 23.95
N ASP A 131 5.00 -12.61 24.77
CA ASP A 131 4.69 -13.99 25.14
C ASP A 131 4.27 -14.86 23.94
N ARG A 132 3.92 -14.22 22.81
CA ARG A 132 3.56 -14.85 21.52
C ARG A 132 4.67 -14.73 20.48
N GLY A 133 5.88 -14.36 20.89
CA GLY A 133 7.04 -14.20 20.00
C GLY A 133 7.07 -12.91 19.19
N LEU A 134 6.25 -11.91 19.55
CA LEU A 134 6.26 -10.56 18.96
C LEU A 134 7.01 -9.59 19.88
N ARG A 135 8.22 -9.96 20.29
CA ARG A 135 8.96 -9.31 21.35
C ARG A 135 9.61 -8.01 20.91
N ALA A 136 10.25 -8.01 19.74
CA ALA A 136 10.98 -6.87 19.23
C ALA A 136 10.99 -6.86 17.69
N GLY A 137 11.05 -5.68 17.08
CA GLY A 137 11.03 -5.55 15.63
C GLY A 137 11.28 -4.14 15.13
N ILE A 138 11.13 -3.95 13.83
CA ILE A 138 11.19 -2.65 13.15
C ILE A 138 9.86 -2.37 12.48
N ALA A 139 9.37 -1.14 12.59
CA ALA A 139 8.22 -0.63 11.87
C ALA A 139 8.65 0.48 10.90
N ILE A 140 8.15 0.44 9.67
CA ILE A 140 8.56 1.30 8.57
C ILE A 140 7.34 2.08 8.08
N PRO A 141 7.32 3.42 8.26
CA PRO A 141 6.29 4.28 7.69
C PRO A 141 6.38 4.27 6.17
N LEU A 142 5.22 4.13 5.53
CA LEU A 142 5.08 4.08 4.07
C LEU A 142 4.05 5.13 3.65
N ARG A 143 4.46 6.13 2.88
CA ARG A 143 3.56 7.19 2.42
C ARG A 143 3.62 7.32 0.92
N GLN A 144 2.45 7.49 0.33
CA GLN A 144 2.29 7.83 -1.09
C GLN A 144 1.18 8.86 -1.25
N THR A 145 1.26 9.65 -2.32
CA THR A 145 0.37 10.77 -2.60
C THR A 145 -0.57 10.53 -3.79
N ALA A 146 -0.36 9.46 -4.56
CA ALA A 146 -1.13 9.15 -5.75
C ALA A 146 -1.48 7.64 -5.83
N PRO A 147 -2.70 7.23 -5.43
CA PRO A 147 -3.61 8.00 -4.58
C PRO A 147 -3.03 8.19 -3.16
N PRO A 148 -3.47 9.21 -2.41
CA PRO A 148 -3.01 9.43 -1.05
C PRO A 148 -3.28 8.19 -0.19
N SER A 149 -2.22 7.64 0.39
CA SER A 149 -2.37 6.63 1.42
C SER A 149 -1.18 6.66 2.35
N ALA A 150 -1.42 6.24 3.59
CA ALA A 150 -0.36 5.94 4.52
C ALA A 150 -0.49 4.49 4.96
N ALA A 151 0.64 3.86 5.13
CA ALA A 151 0.76 2.51 5.60
C ALA A 151 1.90 2.39 6.61
N MET A 152 1.85 1.32 7.37
CA MET A 152 2.93 0.86 8.22
C MET A 152 3.19 -0.59 7.88
N LEU A 153 4.45 -0.93 7.70
CA LEU A 153 4.90 -2.31 7.56
C LEU A 153 5.93 -2.61 8.63
N SER A 154 5.70 -3.68 9.39
CA SER A 154 6.57 -4.07 10.50
C SER A 154 7.09 -5.49 10.29
N PHE A 155 8.34 -5.72 10.68
CA PHE A 155 8.95 -7.04 10.80
C PHE A 155 9.32 -7.27 12.27
N ILE A 156 8.84 -8.37 12.84
CA ILE A 156 8.87 -8.64 14.28
C ILE A 156 9.34 -10.07 14.52
N GLY A 157 10.12 -10.28 15.58
CA GLY A 157 10.55 -11.59 16.06
C GLY A 157 10.69 -11.65 17.57
N ASP A 158 11.11 -12.81 18.06
CA ASP A 158 11.35 -13.06 19.48
C ASP A 158 12.82 -12.83 19.82
N HIS A 159 13.21 -11.56 19.85
CA HIS A 159 14.58 -11.13 20.10
C HIS A 159 14.63 -10.20 21.31
N ASP A 160 15.72 -10.28 22.07
CA ASP A 160 16.07 -9.20 22.97
C ASP A 160 16.55 -7.95 22.19
N ARG A 161 16.80 -6.87 22.93
CA ARG A 161 17.23 -5.59 22.35
C ARG A 161 18.54 -5.70 21.56
N GLU A 162 19.53 -6.40 22.09
CA GLU A 162 20.87 -6.48 21.50
C GLU A 162 20.83 -7.27 20.20
N ALA A 163 20.19 -8.45 20.23
CA ALA A 163 20.01 -9.31 19.07
C ALA A 163 19.26 -8.59 17.94
N LEU A 164 18.19 -7.85 18.25
CA LEU A 164 17.49 -7.07 17.22
C LEU A 164 18.41 -6.01 16.61
N LEU A 165 19.15 -5.25 17.42
CA LEU A 165 20.01 -4.19 16.91
C LEU A 165 21.13 -4.73 16.00
N GLU A 166 21.65 -5.93 16.25
CA GLU A 166 22.59 -6.60 15.34
C GLU A 166 21.93 -6.99 14.01
N ILE A 167 20.70 -7.52 14.03
CA ILE A 167 19.93 -7.77 12.80
C ILE A 167 19.75 -6.46 12.02
N LEU A 168 19.38 -5.37 12.68
CA LEU A 168 19.14 -4.09 12.02
C LEU A 168 20.43 -3.46 11.46
N LYS A 169 21.58 -3.62 12.12
CA LYS A 169 22.87 -3.17 11.55
C LYS A 169 23.16 -3.83 10.21
N ALA A 170 22.83 -5.12 10.07
CA ALA A 170 23.06 -5.88 8.85
C ALA A 170 21.98 -5.65 7.77
N GLU A 171 20.71 -5.57 8.16
CA GLU A 171 19.58 -5.74 7.24
C GLU A 171 18.66 -4.51 7.15
N CYS A 172 18.90 -3.40 7.87
CA CYS A 172 17.99 -2.24 7.89
C CYS A 172 17.72 -1.66 6.50
N TRP A 173 18.75 -1.58 5.64
CA TRP A 173 18.59 -1.11 4.26
C TRP A 173 17.73 -2.06 3.43
N THR A 174 17.99 -3.37 3.53
CA THR A 174 17.19 -4.42 2.87
C THR A 174 15.72 -4.34 3.30
N LEU A 175 15.45 -4.26 4.61
CA LEU A 175 14.10 -4.21 5.15
C LEU A 175 13.37 -2.92 4.77
N THR A 176 14.05 -1.77 4.85
CA THR A 176 13.43 -0.47 4.55
C THR A 176 13.14 -0.32 3.07
N VAL A 177 14.12 -0.57 2.20
CA VAL A 177 13.94 -0.50 0.74
C VAL A 177 12.96 -1.56 0.28
N GLY A 178 13.07 -2.78 0.83
CA GLY A 178 12.14 -3.87 0.57
C GLY A 178 10.69 -3.50 0.93
N ALA A 179 10.45 -2.92 2.11
CA ALA A 179 9.12 -2.49 2.52
C ALA A 179 8.54 -1.42 1.58
N TRP A 180 9.35 -0.44 1.17
CA TRP A 180 8.93 0.61 0.24
C TRP A 180 8.58 0.07 -1.15
N ALA A 181 9.48 -0.71 -1.74
CA ALA A 181 9.27 -1.32 -3.05
C ALA A 181 8.07 -2.29 -3.04
N ALA A 182 7.95 -3.10 -1.99
CA ALA A 182 6.83 -4.01 -1.81
C ALA A 182 5.51 -3.25 -1.62
N HIS A 183 5.51 -2.14 -0.87
CA HIS A 183 4.32 -1.32 -0.72
C HIS A 183 3.83 -0.76 -2.05
N GLN A 184 4.73 -0.18 -2.85
CA GLN A 184 4.39 0.34 -4.17
C GLN A 184 3.84 -0.77 -5.08
N ARG A 185 4.53 -1.91 -5.16
CA ARG A 185 4.10 -3.04 -5.99
C ARG A 185 2.78 -3.65 -5.51
N TYR A 186 2.60 -3.76 -4.19
CA TYR A 186 1.36 -4.25 -3.59
C TYR A 186 0.19 -3.31 -3.91
N MET A 187 0.37 -2.00 -3.76
CA MET A 187 -0.69 -1.02 -4.02
C MET A 187 -1.10 -0.98 -5.49
N GLN A 188 -0.14 -1.15 -6.41
CA GLN A 188 -0.42 -1.33 -7.82
C GLN A 188 -1.37 -2.52 -8.04
N HIS A 189 -0.96 -3.74 -7.64
CA HIS A 189 -1.79 -4.94 -7.81
C HIS A 189 -3.12 -4.82 -7.07
N PHE A 190 -3.13 -4.27 -5.86
CA PHE A 190 -4.35 -4.06 -5.07
C PHE A 190 -5.36 -3.13 -5.76
N SER A 191 -4.87 -2.15 -6.52
CA SER A 191 -5.71 -1.28 -7.36
C SER A 191 -6.24 -2.03 -8.59
N GLU A 192 -5.38 -2.75 -9.31
CA GLU A 192 -5.76 -3.54 -10.50
C GLU A 192 -6.81 -4.62 -10.15
N GLU A 193 -6.66 -5.24 -8.98
CA GLU A 193 -7.57 -6.24 -8.45
C GLU A 193 -8.91 -5.66 -7.96
N PHE A 194 -9.07 -4.33 -7.90
CA PHE A 194 -10.28 -3.68 -7.35
C PHE A 194 -11.57 -4.18 -8.01
N PHE A 195 -11.58 -4.32 -9.34
CA PHE A 195 -12.78 -4.71 -10.07
C PHE A 195 -13.21 -6.14 -9.74
N VAL A 196 -12.24 -7.05 -9.67
CA VAL A 196 -12.48 -8.46 -9.31
C VAL A 196 -12.91 -8.56 -7.85
N ARG A 197 -12.19 -7.89 -6.94
CA ARG A 197 -12.46 -7.88 -5.49
C ARG A 197 -13.87 -7.39 -5.16
N ASN A 198 -14.39 -6.40 -5.90
CA ASN A 198 -15.71 -5.82 -5.67
C ASN A 198 -16.79 -6.38 -6.62
N GLY A 199 -16.48 -7.40 -7.43
CA GLY A 199 -17.41 -8.01 -8.38
C GLY A 199 -17.96 -7.02 -9.43
N VAL A 200 -17.18 -6.01 -9.79
CA VAL A 200 -17.55 -5.00 -10.79
C VAL A 200 -17.41 -5.61 -12.19
N THR A 201 -18.51 -5.65 -12.93
CA THR A 201 -18.54 -6.23 -14.28
C THR A 201 -17.86 -5.31 -15.31
N PRO A 202 -17.45 -5.83 -16.48
CA PRO A 202 -16.88 -4.99 -17.55
C PRO A 202 -17.77 -3.80 -17.94
N LYS A 203 -19.10 -4.02 -18.04
CA LYS A 203 -20.08 -2.94 -18.33
C LYS A 203 -20.17 -1.90 -17.22
N GLN A 204 -19.92 -2.29 -15.98
CA GLN A 204 -19.91 -1.38 -14.84
C GLN A 204 -18.58 -0.61 -14.77
N ARG A 205 -17.48 -1.23 -15.18
CA ARG A 205 -16.17 -0.56 -15.34
C ARG A 205 -16.23 0.49 -16.45
N GLU A 206 -16.78 0.15 -17.61
CA GLU A 206 -16.99 1.10 -18.72
C GLU A 206 -17.85 2.29 -18.28
N LEU A 207 -18.90 2.04 -17.48
CA LEU A 207 -19.70 3.10 -16.87
C LEU A 207 -18.87 3.99 -15.92
N LEU A 208 -18.01 3.40 -15.09
CA LEU A 208 -17.12 4.12 -14.17
C LEU A 208 -16.14 5.03 -14.93
N GLU A 209 -15.55 4.53 -16.02
CA GLU A 209 -14.63 5.26 -16.90
C GLU A 209 -15.32 6.48 -17.52
N MET A 210 -16.53 6.31 -18.08
CA MET A 210 -17.32 7.45 -18.60
C MET A 210 -17.71 8.46 -17.52
N ILE A 211 -18.05 8.01 -16.31
CA ILE A 211 -18.35 8.91 -15.19
C ILE A 211 -17.10 9.70 -14.79
N GLY A 212 -15.95 9.03 -14.71
CA GLY A 212 -14.66 9.64 -14.41
C GLY A 212 -14.23 10.66 -15.47
N ALA A 213 -14.53 10.40 -16.74
CA ALA A 213 -14.32 11.33 -17.85
C ALA A 213 -15.34 12.49 -17.91
N GLY A 214 -16.33 12.53 -17.01
CA GLY A 214 -17.27 13.64 -16.88
C GLY A 214 -18.58 13.53 -17.68
N TYR A 215 -18.85 12.39 -18.33
CA TYR A 215 -20.03 12.22 -19.20
C TYR A 215 -21.35 12.26 -18.42
N LEU A 216 -22.32 13.06 -18.84
CA LEU A 216 -23.65 13.12 -18.24
C LEU A 216 -24.47 11.85 -18.54
N ASP A 217 -25.47 11.54 -17.70
CA ASP A 217 -26.31 10.34 -17.87
C ASP A 217 -26.94 10.22 -19.27
N LYS A 218 -27.31 11.36 -19.89
CA LYS A 218 -27.85 11.41 -21.26
C LYS A 218 -26.80 11.06 -22.31
N GLU A 219 -25.56 11.48 -22.10
CA GLU A 219 -24.44 11.20 -23.00
C GLU A 219 -24.04 9.73 -22.89
N ILE A 220 -23.93 9.22 -21.66
CA ILE A 220 -23.71 7.80 -21.38
C ILE A 220 -24.82 6.94 -22.02
N ALA A 221 -26.08 7.33 -21.85
CA ALA A 221 -27.22 6.62 -22.42
C ALA A 221 -27.14 6.54 -23.96
N ARG A 222 -26.81 7.66 -24.60
CA ARG A 222 -26.59 7.75 -26.05
C ARG A 222 -25.41 6.88 -26.49
N THR A 223 -24.27 6.98 -25.83
CA THR A 223 -23.05 6.21 -26.15
C THR A 223 -23.28 4.70 -26.01
N LEU A 224 -23.97 4.27 -24.95
CA LEU A 224 -24.26 2.85 -24.70
C LEU A 224 -25.49 2.30 -25.43
N GLY A 225 -26.27 3.14 -26.11
CA GLY A 225 -27.53 2.73 -26.75
C GLY A 225 -28.60 2.24 -25.76
N ILE A 226 -28.65 2.80 -24.56
CA ILE A 226 -29.62 2.43 -23.51
C ILE A 226 -30.43 3.63 -23.02
N THR A 227 -31.47 3.40 -22.20
CA THR A 227 -32.24 4.49 -21.61
C THR A 227 -31.48 5.16 -20.46
N VAL A 228 -31.77 6.44 -20.20
CA VAL A 228 -31.25 7.16 -19.03
C VAL A 228 -31.63 6.45 -17.72
N SER A 229 -32.82 5.85 -17.66
CA SER A 229 -33.24 5.04 -16.51
C SER A 229 -32.32 3.84 -16.28
N ALA A 230 -31.93 3.14 -17.36
CA ALA A 230 -30.99 2.03 -17.28
C ALA A 230 -29.59 2.46 -16.83
N VAL A 231 -29.11 3.65 -17.25
CA VAL A 231 -27.85 4.23 -16.74
C VAL A 231 -27.92 4.42 -15.22
N ARG A 232 -29.00 5.04 -14.72
CA ARG A 232 -29.20 5.28 -13.28
C ARG A 232 -29.27 3.98 -12.48
N GLN A 233 -29.94 2.96 -13.02
CA GLN A 233 -29.98 1.63 -12.38
C GLN A 233 -28.58 1.01 -12.29
N ARG A 234 -27.79 1.06 -13.37
CA ARG A 234 -26.39 0.57 -13.35
C ARG A 234 -25.51 1.39 -12.39
N LEU A 235 -25.72 2.69 -12.29
CA LEU A 235 -25.03 3.60 -11.37
C LEU A 235 -25.31 3.21 -9.91
N SER A 236 -26.57 2.98 -9.54
CA SER A 236 -26.94 2.53 -8.19
C SER A 236 -26.32 1.18 -7.85
N ALA A 237 -26.32 0.23 -8.80
CA ALA A 237 -25.66 -1.06 -8.60
C ALA A 237 -24.13 -0.95 -8.49
N LEU A 238 -23.51 0.00 -9.19
CA LEU A 238 -22.08 0.29 -9.09
C LEU A 238 -21.74 0.90 -7.73
N ILE A 239 -22.51 1.90 -7.27
CA ILE A 239 -22.39 2.50 -5.93
C ILE A 239 -22.43 1.43 -4.83
N ALA A 240 -23.39 0.50 -4.92
CA ALA A 240 -23.53 -0.58 -3.95
C ALA A 240 -22.31 -1.51 -3.91
N LYS A 241 -21.62 -1.71 -5.04
CA LYS A 241 -20.42 -2.56 -5.14
C LYS A 241 -19.14 -1.83 -4.75
N THR A 242 -19.04 -0.53 -5.00
CA THR A 242 -17.81 0.24 -4.74
C THR A 242 -17.79 0.91 -3.37
N GLY A 243 -18.95 1.05 -2.72
CA GLY A 243 -19.09 1.77 -1.46
C GLY A 243 -19.03 3.30 -1.60
N ALA A 244 -19.02 3.83 -2.83
CA ALA A 244 -19.06 5.27 -3.08
C ALA A 244 -20.43 5.85 -2.71
N CYS A 245 -20.48 7.01 -2.07
CA CYS A 245 -21.75 7.62 -1.64
C CYS A 245 -22.50 8.32 -2.78
N ASN A 246 -21.79 8.77 -3.81
CA ASN A 246 -22.35 9.59 -4.88
C ASN A 246 -21.52 9.52 -6.18
N ARG A 247 -22.03 10.18 -7.23
CA ARG A 247 -21.40 10.24 -8.54
C ARG A 247 -20.01 10.91 -8.53
N ALA A 248 -19.82 11.95 -7.71
CA ALA A 248 -18.53 12.62 -7.61
C ALA A 248 -17.47 11.71 -6.95
N GLU A 249 -17.87 10.94 -5.94
CA GLU A 249 -17.01 9.91 -5.34
C GLU A 249 -16.68 8.79 -6.33
N LEU A 250 -17.60 8.40 -7.21
CA LEU A 250 -17.27 7.47 -8.30
C LEU A 250 -16.27 8.06 -9.29
N ALA A 251 -16.38 9.34 -9.65
CA ALA A 251 -15.40 9.99 -10.51
C ALA A 251 -14.02 10.06 -9.85
N ALA A 252 -13.96 10.40 -8.55
CA ALA A 252 -12.71 10.40 -7.78
C ALA A 252 -12.11 8.98 -7.66
N LEU A 253 -12.95 7.96 -7.50
CA LEU A 253 -12.53 6.56 -7.48
C LEU A 253 -11.96 6.12 -8.84
N ALA A 254 -12.57 6.53 -9.96
CA ALA A 254 -12.05 6.23 -11.29
C ALA A 254 -10.62 6.78 -11.47
N MET A 255 -10.38 8.01 -11.00
CA MET A 255 -9.05 8.62 -11.01
C MET A 255 -8.08 7.87 -10.10
N SER A 256 -8.48 7.55 -8.85
CA SER A 256 -7.59 6.88 -7.89
C SER A 256 -7.21 5.46 -8.28
N LEU A 257 -8.05 4.77 -9.05
CA LEU A 257 -7.77 3.45 -9.61
C LEU A 257 -6.86 3.49 -10.84
N GLY A 258 -6.56 4.69 -11.37
CA GLY A 258 -5.74 4.85 -12.58
C GLY A 258 -6.42 4.33 -13.85
N VAL A 259 -7.75 4.24 -13.88
CA VAL A 259 -8.48 3.83 -15.10
C VAL A 259 -8.75 4.98 -16.07
N LEU A 260 -8.49 6.22 -15.64
CA LEU A 260 -8.49 7.39 -16.48
C LEU A 260 -7.06 7.72 -16.92
N PRO A 261 -6.87 8.31 -18.11
CA PRO A 261 -5.56 8.82 -18.50
C PRO A 261 -5.07 9.89 -17.53
N ASP A 262 -3.76 10.01 -17.38
CA ASP A 262 -3.16 11.07 -16.58
C ASP A 262 -3.59 12.43 -17.15
N PRO A 263 -4.26 13.29 -16.36
CA PRO A 263 -4.72 14.60 -16.82
C PRO A 263 -3.57 15.52 -17.26
N HIS A 264 -2.34 15.27 -16.82
CA HIS A 264 -1.14 15.99 -17.23
C HIS A 264 -0.49 15.44 -18.51
N ASN A 265 -0.84 14.21 -18.90
CA ASN A 265 -0.32 13.55 -20.10
C ASN A 265 -1.42 13.41 -21.16
N ARG A 266 -2.10 14.52 -21.48
CA ARG A 266 -2.99 14.53 -22.64
C ARG A 266 -2.11 14.36 -23.87
N PRO A 267 -2.41 13.40 -24.77
CA PRO A 267 -1.72 13.36 -26.06
C PRO A 267 -1.86 14.75 -26.68
N LEU A 268 -0.73 15.34 -27.07
CA LEU A 268 -0.73 16.54 -27.90
C LEU A 268 -1.61 16.21 -29.09
N ASP A 269 -2.68 16.96 -29.33
CA ASP A 269 -3.57 16.72 -30.45
C ASP A 269 -2.73 16.61 -31.73
N GLU A 270 -2.66 15.40 -32.31
CA GLU A 270 -2.11 15.20 -33.64
C GLU A 270 -3.11 15.79 -34.65
N GLY A 271 -3.09 17.11 -34.81
CA GLY A 271 -3.96 17.78 -35.78
C GLY A 271 -4.14 19.28 -35.58
N ASP A 272 -3.09 20.06 -35.84
CA ASP A 272 -3.13 21.10 -36.87
C ASP A 272 -1.69 21.47 -37.25
N GLY A 273 -1.45 21.52 -38.57
CA GLY A 273 -0.10 21.54 -39.15
C GLY A 273 0.72 22.81 -38.93
N ASP A 274 2.00 22.66 -39.25
CA ASP A 274 3.10 23.65 -39.31
C ASP A 274 3.57 24.26 -37.99
N GLY A 275 4.66 23.69 -37.46
CA GLY A 275 5.46 24.34 -36.44
C GLY A 275 6.41 23.37 -35.74
N ASP A 276 7.65 23.33 -36.22
CA ASP A 276 8.89 22.90 -35.57
C ASP A 276 8.76 22.08 -34.27
N GLY A 277 9.20 20.82 -34.32
CA GLY A 277 9.22 19.89 -33.20
C GLY A 277 10.13 20.37 -32.07
N ALA A 278 9.64 21.28 -31.24
CA ALA A 278 10.25 21.59 -29.97
C ALA A 278 9.96 20.44 -29.00
N GLU A 279 10.94 19.55 -28.81
CA GLU A 279 11.00 18.69 -27.63
C GLU A 279 10.73 19.57 -26.40
N VAL A 280 9.56 19.41 -25.78
CA VAL A 280 9.22 20.09 -24.54
C VAL A 280 10.02 19.43 -23.43
N TYR A 281 11.30 19.82 -23.30
CA TYR A 281 12.10 19.43 -22.15
C TYR A 281 11.40 19.99 -20.89
N PRO A 282 11.16 19.14 -19.86
CA PRO A 282 10.57 19.63 -18.63
C PRO A 282 11.45 20.73 -18.05
N ARG A 283 10.83 21.85 -17.64
CA ARG A 283 11.54 22.92 -16.96
C ARG A 283 12.20 22.33 -15.72
N VAL A 284 13.53 22.36 -15.68
CA VAL A 284 14.29 22.12 -14.45
C VAL A 284 13.82 23.19 -13.46
N LEU A 285 13.18 22.77 -12.38
CA LEU A 285 12.82 23.68 -11.29
C LEU A 285 14.13 24.06 -10.60
N GLU A 286 14.47 25.36 -10.63
CA GLU A 286 15.59 25.96 -9.88
C GLU A 286 15.30 26.02 -8.38
#